data_AF-A0AAQ0RCQ6-F1
#
_entry.id   AF-A0AAQ0RCQ6-F1
#
_cell.length_a   1.000
_cell.length_b   1.000
_cell.length_c   1.000
_cell.angle_alpha   90.00
_cell.angle_beta   90.00
_cell.angle_gamma   90.00
#
_symmetry.space_group_name_H-M   'P 1'
#
loop_
_entity.id
_entity.type
_entity.pdbx_description
1 polymer ?
#
loop_
_entity_poly.entity_id
_entity_poly.type
_entity_poly.pdbx_seq_one_letter_code
_entity_poly.pdbx_strand_id
1 'polypeptide(L)'
;MTALNRQLRTWANAAAALTRGAQLDNLDGTMFGPTHRLLRGIADLARYLREGDADALEAARGHLLRVVRNEVGLSDVDTRWVAGHLLALADGISESSIWAVLPLDVPPAVKQAFTLSRQPVLTLWPPQRALIAHPTMSPLNQMTSRLLVSVPTSAGKTLLAQMIICAHTAQDDRGVCYVTPLRSLGREMRQTLKSRLSYLDRQLGADLPDGFGTQHSDGTDQEDANGVSGQLPHVEVMTPERLMNALRQSPQETLSRFSLFIIDEAHLIAQSGGRGLLLEGLLTLLDASGARLMLLSGVMGNAASLAAWTSAGQGEVLFTHEWRAPRRLHILATTDKIEESRTVVAGSRGAQDKTRYDLRAHLAVRPTRATEQHLVTSNDTPIGHLVIGADNKRKAGKGTIHRPRTRRRPGWPRCCFGQAAY
;
A
#
# COMPACT_ATOMS: atom_id res chain seq x y z
N MET A 1 -8.61 -9.53 -2.34
CA MET A 1 -9.34 -10.02 -1.15
C MET A 1 -10.53 -10.91 -1.47
N THR A 2 -11.49 -10.51 -2.30
CA THR A 2 -12.69 -11.32 -2.60
C THR A 2 -12.38 -12.72 -3.15
N ALA A 3 -11.38 -12.84 -4.03
CA ALA A 3 -10.92 -14.12 -4.54
C ALA A 3 -10.28 -15.00 -3.45
N LEU A 4 -9.41 -14.42 -2.60
CA LEU A 4 -8.78 -15.13 -1.48
C LEU A 4 -9.82 -15.67 -0.50
N ASN A 5 -10.77 -14.83 -0.06
CA ASN A 5 -11.83 -15.24 0.86
C ASN A 5 -12.69 -16.38 0.28
N ARG A 6 -12.95 -16.35 -1.04
CA ARG A 6 -13.67 -17.43 -1.71
C ARG A 6 -12.89 -18.74 -1.65
N GLN A 7 -11.60 -18.71 -1.98
CA GLN A 7 -10.74 -19.90 -1.93
C GLN A 7 -10.62 -20.46 -0.50
N LEU A 8 -10.42 -19.59 0.50
CA LEU A 8 -10.37 -19.99 1.91
C LEU A 8 -11.67 -20.66 2.37
N ARG A 9 -12.84 -20.12 1.97
CA ARG A 9 -14.14 -20.72 2.27
C ARG A 9 -14.34 -22.07 1.58
N THR A 10 -14.00 -22.17 0.29
CA THR A 10 -14.08 -23.43 -0.45
C THR A 10 -13.22 -24.50 0.22
N TRP A 11 -12.00 -24.16 0.60
CA TRP A 11 -11.12 -25.08 1.32
C TRP A 11 -11.67 -25.46 2.69
N ALA A 12 -12.14 -24.50 3.49
CA ALA A 12 -12.70 -24.78 4.80
C ALA A 12 -13.87 -25.77 4.73
N ASN A 13 -14.74 -25.63 3.71
CA ASN A 13 -15.85 -26.55 3.47
C ASN A 13 -15.35 -27.95 3.08
N ALA A 14 -14.36 -28.05 2.20
CA ALA A 14 -13.77 -29.32 1.79
C ALA A 14 -13.07 -30.03 2.96
N ALA A 15 -12.30 -29.30 3.76
CA ALA A 15 -11.63 -29.83 4.95
C ALA A 15 -12.65 -30.33 6.00
N ALA A 16 -13.75 -29.61 6.19
CA ALA A 16 -14.83 -30.02 7.07
C ALA A 16 -15.55 -31.29 6.57
N ALA A 17 -15.71 -31.44 5.26
CA ALA A 17 -16.27 -32.65 4.67
C ALA A 17 -15.32 -33.85 4.84
N LEU A 18 -14.02 -33.66 4.65
CA LEU A 18 -13.00 -34.70 4.82
C LEU A 18 -12.90 -35.18 6.27
N THR A 19 -12.83 -34.27 7.24
CA THR A 19 -12.78 -34.61 8.67
C THR A 19 -14.00 -35.39 9.10
N ARG A 20 -15.21 -34.97 8.72
CA ARG A 20 -16.44 -35.73 8.99
C ARG A 20 -16.47 -37.09 8.32
N GLY A 21 -16.11 -37.17 7.03
CA GLY A 21 -16.12 -38.43 6.28
C GLY A 21 -15.11 -39.45 6.78
N ALA A 22 -13.96 -38.98 7.29
CA ALA A 22 -12.90 -39.82 7.85
C ALA A 22 -13.01 -40.02 9.39
N GLN A 23 -14.03 -39.44 10.04
CA GLN A 23 -14.20 -39.46 11.50
C GLN A 23 -12.95 -38.96 12.27
N LEU A 24 -12.32 -37.90 11.75
CA LEU A 24 -11.15 -37.27 12.37
C LEU A 24 -11.56 -35.98 13.08
N ASP A 25 -10.97 -35.73 14.25
CA ASP A 25 -11.15 -34.46 14.99
C ASP A 25 -10.57 -33.26 14.21
N ASN A 26 -9.47 -33.49 13.49
CA ASN A 26 -8.83 -32.50 12.62
C ASN A 26 -7.94 -33.20 11.57
N LEU A 27 -7.37 -32.42 10.65
CA LEU A 27 -6.49 -32.95 9.59
C LEU A 27 -5.01 -33.05 10.00
N ASP A 28 -4.64 -32.71 11.24
CA ASP A 28 -3.25 -32.82 11.70
C ASP A 28 -2.81 -34.30 11.66
N GLY A 29 -1.56 -34.54 11.27
CA GLY A 29 -1.02 -35.89 11.10
C GLY A 29 -1.39 -36.56 9.77
N THR A 30 -2.31 -35.99 9.00
CA THR A 30 -2.59 -36.41 7.61
C THR A 30 -1.69 -35.68 6.61
N MET A 31 -1.68 -36.14 5.36
CA MET A 31 -1.01 -35.42 4.26
C MET A 31 -1.58 -34.01 4.00
N PHE A 32 -2.79 -33.70 4.49
CA PHE A 32 -3.45 -32.40 4.32
C PHE A 32 -3.25 -31.46 5.51
N GLY A 33 -2.73 -31.94 6.64
CA GLY A 33 -2.57 -31.18 7.87
C GLY A 33 -1.76 -29.89 7.68
N PRO A 34 -0.56 -29.94 7.08
CA PRO A 34 0.25 -28.75 6.83
C PRO A 34 -0.47 -27.68 6.00
N THR A 35 -1.05 -28.05 4.85
CA THR A 35 -1.79 -27.13 3.99
C THR A 35 -3.03 -26.58 4.69
N HIS A 36 -3.75 -27.41 5.46
CA HIS A 36 -4.90 -26.96 6.22
C HIS A 36 -4.53 -25.89 7.26
N ARG A 37 -3.46 -26.11 8.02
CA ARG A 37 -2.98 -25.17 9.04
C ARG A 37 -2.41 -23.89 8.42
N LEU A 38 -1.70 -23.98 7.30
CA LEU A 38 -1.27 -22.80 6.54
C LEU A 38 -2.47 -21.93 6.14
N LEU A 39 -3.51 -22.54 5.57
CA LEU A 39 -4.70 -21.80 5.11
C LEU A 39 -5.51 -21.23 6.28
N ARG A 40 -5.57 -21.91 7.43
CA ARG A 40 -6.11 -21.34 8.67
C ARG A 40 -5.30 -20.13 9.14
N GLY A 41 -3.97 -20.23 9.15
CA GLY A 41 -3.10 -19.11 9.50
C GLY A 41 -3.29 -17.90 8.59
N ILE A 42 -3.44 -18.11 7.28
CA ILE A 42 -3.76 -17.03 6.33
C ILE A 42 -5.13 -16.41 6.63
N ALA A 43 -6.14 -17.23 6.91
CA ALA A 43 -7.49 -16.75 7.21
C ALA A 43 -7.52 -15.91 8.50
N ASP A 44 -6.82 -16.36 9.54
CA ASP A 44 -6.77 -15.67 10.83
C ASP A 44 -5.94 -14.38 10.76
N LEU A 45 -4.83 -14.37 10.02
CA LEU A 45 -4.08 -13.14 9.75
C LEU A 45 -4.93 -12.12 8.96
N ALA A 46 -5.69 -12.59 7.97
CA ALA A 46 -6.60 -11.73 7.21
C ALA A 46 -7.76 -11.21 8.07
N ARG A 47 -8.24 -12.00 9.05
CA ARG A 47 -9.24 -11.58 10.04
C ARG A 47 -8.68 -10.47 10.93
N TYR A 48 -7.50 -10.65 11.52
CA TYR A 48 -6.84 -9.60 12.30
C TYR A 48 -6.67 -8.30 11.50
N LEU A 49 -6.14 -8.38 10.27
CA LEU A 49 -5.93 -7.18 9.45
C LEU A 49 -7.22 -6.41 9.11
N ARG A 50 -8.35 -7.12 9.04
CA ARG A 50 -9.65 -6.53 8.69
C ARG A 50 -10.45 -6.06 9.88
N GLU A 51 -10.35 -6.76 11.00
CA GLU A 51 -11.27 -6.61 12.14
C GLU A 51 -10.56 -6.23 13.43
N GLY A 52 -9.23 -6.29 13.48
CA GLY A 52 -8.43 -5.97 14.66
C GLY A 52 -8.43 -7.07 15.72
N ASP A 53 -8.87 -8.26 15.37
CA ASP A 53 -8.97 -9.41 16.28
C ASP A 53 -7.58 -9.96 16.68
N ALA A 54 -7.13 -9.61 17.89
CA ALA A 54 -5.83 -10.02 18.41
C ALA A 54 -5.73 -11.53 18.64
N ASP A 55 -6.82 -12.19 19.01
CA ASP A 55 -6.84 -13.65 19.18
C ASP A 55 -6.65 -14.35 17.83
N ALA A 56 -7.18 -13.77 16.76
CA ALA A 56 -6.91 -14.23 15.40
C ALA A 56 -5.42 -14.12 15.06
N LEU A 57 -4.74 -13.04 15.43
CA LEU A 57 -3.30 -12.89 15.18
C LEU A 57 -2.50 -13.99 15.87
N GLU A 58 -2.79 -14.27 17.15
CA GLU A 58 -2.10 -15.30 17.91
C GLU A 58 -2.42 -16.71 17.39
N ALA A 59 -3.67 -16.98 17.01
CA ALA A 59 -4.06 -18.22 16.35
C ALA A 59 -3.31 -18.40 15.01
N ALA A 60 -3.17 -17.34 14.23
CA ALA A 60 -2.43 -17.36 12.97
C ALA A 60 -0.97 -17.75 13.19
N ARG A 61 -0.30 -17.12 14.17
CA ARG A 61 1.09 -17.46 14.55
C ARG A 61 1.20 -18.92 14.96
N GLY A 62 0.30 -19.39 15.81
CA GLY A 62 0.26 -20.77 16.27
C GLY A 62 0.13 -21.75 15.11
N HIS A 63 -0.78 -21.50 14.17
CA HIS A 63 -0.95 -22.34 12.99
C HIS A 63 0.29 -22.38 12.09
N LEU A 64 0.88 -21.21 11.79
CA LEU A 64 2.06 -21.13 10.93
C LEU A 64 3.29 -21.77 11.58
N LEU A 65 3.49 -21.58 12.88
CA LEU A 65 4.61 -22.16 13.62
C LEU A 65 4.56 -23.69 13.63
N ARG A 66 3.37 -24.28 13.84
CA ARG A 66 3.18 -25.74 13.81
C ARG A 66 3.53 -26.33 12.44
N VAL A 67 3.24 -25.63 11.34
CA VAL A 67 3.63 -26.04 9.98
C VAL A 67 5.15 -25.98 9.79
N VAL A 68 5.78 -24.90 10.25
CA VAL A 68 7.24 -24.71 10.18
C VAL A 68 7.99 -25.81 10.95
N ARG A 69 7.47 -26.20 12.12
CA ARG A 69 8.03 -27.23 12.99
C ARG A 69 7.66 -28.67 12.62
N ASN A 70 6.85 -28.88 11.57
CA ASN A 70 6.31 -30.19 11.17
C ASN A 70 5.52 -30.92 12.25
N GLU A 71 4.85 -30.18 13.13
CA GLU A 71 4.05 -30.76 14.23
C GLU A 71 2.67 -31.26 13.77
N VAL A 72 2.31 -31.02 12.50
CA VAL A 72 0.96 -31.28 11.95
C VAL A 72 0.99 -32.22 10.74
N GLY A 73 2.13 -32.88 10.51
CA GLY A 73 2.36 -33.78 9.37
C GLY A 73 3.63 -33.43 8.60
N LEU A 74 3.96 -34.24 7.59
CA LEU A 74 5.07 -33.98 6.68
C LEU A 74 4.71 -32.86 5.71
N SER A 75 5.13 -31.64 6.04
CA SER A 75 4.98 -30.47 5.17
C SER A 75 5.88 -30.59 3.94
N ASP A 76 5.32 -30.37 2.75
CA ASP A 76 6.11 -30.12 1.56
C ASP A 76 6.92 -28.81 1.71
N VAL A 77 7.96 -28.67 0.87
CA VAL A 77 8.89 -27.53 0.95
C VAL A 77 8.17 -26.21 0.73
N ASP A 78 7.21 -26.15 -0.19
CA ASP A 78 6.51 -24.91 -0.54
C ASP A 78 5.59 -24.47 0.58
N THR A 79 4.78 -25.37 1.15
CA THR A 79 3.91 -25.09 2.29
C THR A 79 4.72 -24.58 3.49
N ARG A 80 5.84 -25.24 3.81
CA ARG A 80 6.71 -24.82 4.92
C ARG A 80 7.37 -23.46 4.65
N TRP A 81 7.82 -23.26 3.41
CA TRP A 81 8.43 -22.00 2.98
C TRP A 81 7.43 -20.84 3.10
N VAL A 82 6.21 -20.99 2.59
CA VAL A 82 5.17 -19.96 2.71
C VAL A 82 4.83 -19.69 4.17
N ALA A 83 4.66 -20.74 4.98
CA ALA A 83 4.34 -20.58 6.41
C ALA A 83 5.44 -19.81 7.16
N GLY A 84 6.70 -20.14 6.92
CA GLY A 84 7.84 -19.46 7.53
C GLY A 84 7.93 -17.99 7.13
N HIS A 85 7.66 -17.66 5.86
CA HIS A 85 7.65 -16.27 5.39
C HIS A 85 6.50 -15.47 5.98
N LEU A 86 5.30 -16.04 6.01
CA LEU A 86 4.15 -15.38 6.64
C LEU A 86 4.37 -15.16 8.13
N LEU A 87 4.96 -16.13 8.84
CA LEU A 87 5.29 -16.00 10.25
C LEU A 87 6.32 -14.88 10.48
N ALA A 88 7.38 -14.83 9.67
CA ALA A 88 8.40 -13.78 9.75
C ALA A 88 7.85 -12.38 9.44
N LEU A 89 6.80 -12.28 8.61
CA LEU A 89 6.15 -11.02 8.28
C LEU A 89 5.04 -10.63 9.27
N ALA A 90 4.54 -11.57 10.08
CA ALA A 90 3.37 -11.36 10.93
C ALA A 90 3.56 -10.20 11.92
N ASP A 91 4.75 -10.09 12.52
CA ASP A 91 5.09 -8.98 13.43
C ASP A 91 5.06 -7.63 12.72
N GLY A 92 5.79 -7.51 11.61
CA GLY A 92 5.86 -6.25 10.86
C GLY A 92 4.50 -5.84 10.26
N ILE A 93 3.69 -6.81 9.82
CA ILE A 93 2.32 -6.57 9.36
C ILE A 93 1.43 -6.12 10.51
N SER A 94 1.60 -6.71 11.70
CA SER A 94 0.86 -6.31 12.89
C SER A 94 1.15 -4.89 13.33
N GLU A 95 2.44 -4.56 13.50
CA GLU A 95 2.90 -3.23 13.93
C GLU A 95 2.58 -2.11 12.94
N SER A 96 2.41 -2.46 11.67
CA SER A 96 2.05 -1.50 10.61
C SER A 96 0.55 -1.48 10.31
N SER A 97 -0.25 -2.33 10.95
CA SER A 97 -1.68 -2.43 10.69
C SER A 97 -2.43 -1.16 11.09
N ILE A 98 -3.56 -0.88 10.42
CA ILE A 98 -4.46 0.21 10.80
C ILE A 98 -4.88 0.09 12.28
N TRP A 99 -5.13 -1.13 12.73
CA TRP A 99 -5.61 -1.41 14.09
C TRP A 99 -4.60 -1.06 15.17
N ALA A 100 -3.31 -1.34 14.91
CA ALA A 100 -2.22 -1.02 15.82
C ALA A 100 -1.77 0.45 15.74
N VAL A 101 -1.78 1.06 14.55
CA VAL A 101 -1.20 2.39 14.33
C VAL A 101 -2.17 3.52 14.66
N LEU A 102 -3.45 3.39 14.34
CA LEU A 102 -4.41 4.45 14.65
C LEU A 102 -4.64 4.51 16.17
N PRO A 103 -4.58 5.71 16.79
CA PRO A 103 -4.67 5.82 18.23
C PRO A 103 -6.03 5.33 18.77
N LEU A 104 -6.09 5.08 20.08
CA LEU A 104 -7.24 4.45 20.74
C LEU A 104 -8.48 5.35 20.81
N ASP A 105 -8.29 6.67 20.77
CA ASP A 105 -9.37 7.67 20.75
C ASP A 105 -10.05 7.77 19.38
N VAL A 106 -9.46 7.22 18.32
CA VAL A 106 -10.08 7.15 17.00
C VAL A 106 -11.17 6.05 17.00
N PRO A 107 -12.43 6.38 16.67
CA PRO A 107 -13.53 5.41 16.71
C PRO A 107 -13.27 4.17 15.84
N PRO A 108 -13.67 2.96 16.29
CA PRO A 108 -13.52 1.73 15.51
C PRO A 108 -14.13 1.80 14.10
N ALA A 109 -15.22 2.56 13.93
CA ALA A 109 -15.85 2.80 12.63
C ALA A 109 -14.88 3.41 11.61
N VAL A 110 -13.96 4.28 12.04
CA VAL A 110 -12.91 4.85 11.17
C VAL A 110 -11.93 3.75 10.76
N LYS A 111 -11.46 2.93 11.70
CA LYS A 111 -10.57 1.79 11.42
C LYS A 111 -11.22 0.81 10.43
N GLN A 112 -12.51 0.53 10.60
CA GLN A 112 -13.33 -0.29 9.70
C GLN A 112 -13.51 0.33 8.32
N ALA A 113 -13.72 1.66 8.23
CA ALA A 113 -13.83 2.35 6.95
C ALA A 113 -12.56 2.18 6.09
N PHE A 114 -11.38 2.07 6.70
CA PHE A 114 -10.14 1.79 5.96
C PHE A 114 -9.95 0.31 5.62
N THR A 115 -10.36 -0.61 6.49
CA THR A 115 -10.04 -2.04 6.37
C THR A 115 -11.13 -2.87 5.68
N LEU A 116 -12.37 -2.36 5.64
CA LEU A 116 -13.54 -3.05 5.09
C LEU A 116 -14.15 -2.37 3.86
N SER A 117 -13.73 -1.14 3.52
CA SER A 117 -14.17 -0.48 2.29
C SER A 117 -13.72 -1.20 1.02
N ARG A 118 -14.24 -0.76 -0.13
CA ARG A 118 -13.99 -1.38 -1.43
C ARG A 118 -12.49 -1.46 -1.79
N GLN A 119 -11.70 -0.50 -1.31
CA GLN A 119 -10.25 -0.45 -1.47
C GLN A 119 -9.60 -0.51 -0.08
N PRO A 120 -9.47 -1.72 0.49
CA PRO A 120 -9.01 -1.87 1.86
C PRO A 120 -7.54 -1.49 1.98
N VAL A 121 -7.23 -0.72 3.02
CA VAL A 121 -5.89 -0.39 3.47
C VAL A 121 -5.66 -1.17 4.74
N LEU A 122 -4.74 -2.14 4.71
CA LEU A 122 -4.48 -3.03 5.85
C LEU A 122 -3.27 -2.56 6.65
N THR A 123 -2.25 -2.03 5.99
CA THR A 123 -0.99 -1.58 6.59
C THR A 123 -0.60 -0.20 6.11
N LEU A 124 0.14 0.53 6.93
CA LEU A 124 0.60 1.90 6.67
C LEU A 124 2.10 1.98 6.40
N TRP A 125 2.49 2.96 5.59
CA TRP A 125 3.88 3.22 5.30
C TRP A 125 4.61 3.86 6.49
N PRO A 126 5.93 3.67 6.63
CA PRO A 126 6.72 4.28 7.71
C PRO A 126 6.46 5.77 7.96
N PRO A 127 6.44 6.68 6.95
CA PRO A 127 6.15 8.09 7.19
C PRO A 127 4.75 8.34 7.76
N GLN A 128 3.75 7.55 7.33
CA GLN A 128 2.39 7.64 7.85
C GLN A 128 2.33 7.18 9.31
N ARG A 129 2.99 6.05 9.63
CA ARG A 129 3.09 5.52 11.00
C ARG A 129 3.76 6.52 11.94
N ALA A 130 4.91 7.05 11.54
CA ALA A 130 5.69 7.99 12.33
C ALA A 130 4.90 9.27 12.64
N LEU A 131 4.16 9.80 11.66
CA LEU A 131 3.34 10.99 11.86
C LEU A 131 2.09 10.72 12.70
N ILE A 132 1.35 9.64 12.43
CA ILE A 132 0.13 9.30 13.19
C ILE A 132 0.43 9.01 14.66
N ALA A 133 1.56 8.34 14.93
CA ALA A 133 2.00 8.05 16.29
C ALA A 133 2.77 9.22 16.94
N HIS A 134 2.93 10.36 16.25
CA HIS A 134 3.69 11.49 16.80
C HIS A 134 2.95 12.09 18.01
N PRO A 135 3.62 12.27 19.17
CA PRO A 135 2.94 12.66 20.40
C PRO A 135 2.26 14.04 20.34
N THR A 136 2.85 14.98 19.59
CA THR A 136 2.39 16.38 19.52
C THR A 136 1.81 16.79 18.16
N MET A 137 2.17 16.06 17.10
CA MET A 137 1.87 16.46 15.71
C MET A 137 0.91 15.49 15.01
N SER A 138 0.40 14.50 15.72
CA SER A 138 -0.53 13.53 15.14
C SER A 138 -1.75 14.28 14.58
N PRO A 139 -2.00 14.24 13.26
CA PRO A 139 -3.10 14.98 12.69
C PRO A 139 -4.47 14.37 13.04
N LEU A 140 -4.49 13.18 13.63
CA LEU A 140 -5.73 12.55 14.11
C LEU A 140 -6.15 13.09 15.48
N ASN A 141 -5.24 13.74 16.21
CA ASN A 141 -5.57 14.46 17.44
C ASN A 141 -6.26 15.79 17.10
N GLN A 142 -7.43 16.05 17.67
CA GLN A 142 -8.19 17.28 17.44
C GLN A 142 -7.47 18.55 17.93
N MET A 143 -6.54 18.40 18.88
CA MET A 143 -5.74 19.52 19.40
C MET A 143 -4.65 19.97 18.42
N THR A 144 -4.28 19.14 17.46
CA THR A 144 -3.33 19.53 16.40
C THR A 144 -4.05 20.43 15.40
N SER A 145 -3.88 21.74 15.53
CA SER A 145 -4.53 22.72 14.65
C SER A 145 -3.70 23.09 13.44
N ARG A 146 -2.36 23.03 13.51
CA ARG A 146 -1.47 23.30 12.38
C ARG A 146 -0.54 22.13 12.11
N LEU A 147 -0.35 21.80 10.84
CA LEU A 147 0.62 20.80 10.39
C LEU A 147 1.05 21.07 8.96
N LEU A 148 2.35 20.98 8.69
CA LEU A 148 2.93 20.91 7.36
C LEU A 148 3.67 19.58 7.20
N VAL A 149 3.20 18.75 6.27
CA VAL A 149 3.82 17.48 5.91
C VAL A 149 4.62 17.67 4.61
N SER A 150 5.94 17.60 4.69
CA SER A 150 6.81 17.60 3.51
C SER A 150 7.49 16.24 3.34
N VAL A 151 6.87 15.42 2.49
CA VAL A 151 7.34 14.06 2.19
C VAL A 151 7.31 13.80 0.68
N PRO A 152 8.15 12.89 0.15
CA PRO A 152 8.09 12.51 -1.26
C PRO A 152 6.69 12.09 -1.72
N THR A 153 6.32 12.36 -2.97
CA THR A 153 4.98 12.07 -3.50
C THR A 153 4.54 10.62 -3.31
N SER A 154 5.47 9.68 -3.38
CA SER A 154 5.19 8.25 -3.19
C SER A 154 5.05 7.81 -1.72
N ALA A 155 5.07 8.74 -0.75
CA ALA A 155 4.91 8.44 0.67
C ALA A 155 3.44 8.25 1.12
N GLY A 156 2.47 8.39 0.22
CA GLY A 156 1.06 8.14 0.52
C GLY A 156 0.33 9.32 1.18
N LYS A 157 0.63 10.56 0.78
CA LYS A 157 -0.04 11.77 1.29
C LYS A 157 -1.56 11.76 1.12
N THR A 158 -2.04 11.26 -0.02
CA THR A 158 -3.47 11.16 -0.32
C THR A 158 -4.19 10.24 0.67
N LEU A 159 -3.58 9.11 1.03
CA LEU A 159 -4.12 8.21 2.05
C LEU A 159 -4.07 8.87 3.45
N LEU A 160 -3.00 9.61 3.76
CA LEU A 160 -2.93 10.39 4.99
C LEU A 160 -4.08 11.41 5.08
N ALA A 161 -4.32 12.17 4.02
CA ALA A 161 -5.45 13.11 3.96
C ALA A 161 -6.79 12.43 4.25
N GLN A 162 -7.04 11.26 3.64
CA GLN A 162 -8.26 10.49 3.87
C GLN A 162 -8.42 10.08 5.34
N MET A 163 -7.33 9.65 6.01
CA MET A 163 -7.35 9.29 7.43
C MET A 163 -7.68 10.49 8.31
N ILE A 164 -7.08 11.65 8.02
CA ILE A 164 -7.37 12.90 8.74
C ILE A 164 -8.84 13.29 8.57
N ILE A 165 -9.36 13.25 7.33
CA ILE A 165 -10.76 13.58 7.05
C ILE A 165 -11.71 12.65 7.83
N CYS A 166 -11.52 11.33 7.72
CA CYS A 166 -12.40 10.35 8.35
C CYS A 166 -12.34 10.40 9.89
N ALA A 167 -11.15 10.60 10.46
CA ALA A 167 -11.01 10.76 11.91
C ALA A 167 -11.65 12.06 12.39
N HIS A 168 -11.50 13.15 11.63
CA HIS A 168 -12.09 14.44 11.97
C HIS A 168 -13.61 14.40 11.94
N THR A 169 -14.21 13.93 10.85
CA THR A 169 -15.67 13.86 10.69
C THR A 169 -16.34 12.88 11.64
N ALA A 170 -15.60 11.91 12.19
CA ALA A 170 -16.11 11.00 13.20
C ALA A 170 -16.20 11.64 14.60
N GLN A 171 -15.62 12.82 14.81
CA GLN A 171 -15.54 13.48 16.12
C GLN A 171 -16.06 14.94 16.11
N ASP A 172 -16.08 15.61 14.96
CA ASP A 172 -16.63 16.96 14.75
C ASP A 172 -17.66 16.90 13.62
N ASP A 173 -18.84 17.49 13.81
CA ASP A 173 -19.91 17.55 12.82
C ASP A 173 -19.75 18.74 11.85
N ARG A 174 -18.83 19.68 12.13
CA ARG A 174 -18.48 20.75 11.19
C ARG A 174 -17.75 20.21 9.97
N GLY A 175 -17.83 20.97 8.88
CA GLY A 175 -17.36 20.51 7.59
C GLY A 175 -15.84 20.38 7.50
N VAL A 176 -15.38 19.50 6.62
CA VAL A 176 -13.98 19.43 6.17
C VAL A 176 -13.86 19.89 4.73
N CYS A 177 -12.92 20.79 4.44
CA CYS A 177 -12.61 21.21 3.07
C CYS A 177 -11.23 20.66 2.66
N TYR A 178 -11.22 19.69 1.75
CA TYR A 178 -9.99 19.21 1.11
C TYR A 178 -9.79 19.93 -0.23
N VAL A 179 -8.64 20.58 -0.37
CA VAL A 179 -8.28 21.39 -1.52
C VAL A 179 -7.16 20.69 -2.29
N THR A 180 -7.36 20.48 -3.59
CA THR A 180 -6.41 19.80 -4.47
C THR A 180 -6.18 20.60 -5.75
N PRO A 181 -4.97 20.62 -6.31
CA PRO A 181 -4.63 21.55 -7.39
C PRO A 181 -5.36 21.29 -8.72
N LEU A 182 -5.92 20.09 -8.92
CA LEU A 182 -6.58 19.71 -10.16
C LEU A 182 -7.90 19.02 -9.88
N ARG A 183 -8.93 19.36 -10.67
CA ARG A 183 -10.25 18.70 -10.60
C ARG A 183 -10.18 17.19 -10.80
N SER A 184 -9.28 16.71 -11.66
CA SER A 184 -9.05 15.27 -11.87
C SER A 184 -8.59 14.56 -10.60
N LEU A 185 -7.66 15.14 -9.85
CA LEU A 185 -7.21 14.62 -8.55
C LEU A 185 -8.34 14.70 -7.51
N GLY A 186 -9.16 15.75 -7.56
CA GLY A 186 -10.36 15.87 -6.74
C GLY A 186 -11.36 14.73 -6.98
N ARG A 187 -11.59 14.36 -8.25
CA ARG A 187 -12.45 13.21 -8.60
C ARG A 187 -11.90 11.89 -8.08
N GLU A 188 -10.59 11.67 -8.15
CA GLU A 188 -9.94 10.47 -7.60
C GLU A 188 -10.09 10.41 -6.07
N MET A 189 -9.83 11.53 -5.38
CA MET A 189 -10.08 11.64 -3.93
C MET A 189 -11.53 11.33 -3.60
N ARG A 190 -12.49 11.96 -4.29
CA ARG A 190 -13.94 11.72 -4.10
C ARG A 190 -14.32 10.25 -4.27
N GLN A 191 -13.81 9.58 -5.32
CA GLN A 191 -14.11 8.19 -5.60
C GLN A 191 -13.66 7.27 -4.46
N THR A 192 -12.44 7.48 -3.96
CA THR A 192 -11.89 6.65 -2.87
C THR A 192 -12.55 6.97 -1.53
N LEU A 193 -12.84 8.24 -1.27
CA LEU A 193 -13.40 8.73 -0.02
C LEU A 193 -14.90 8.39 0.14
N LYS A 194 -15.70 8.38 -0.95
CA LYS A 194 -17.13 8.05 -0.92
C LYS A 194 -17.40 6.73 -0.19
N SER A 195 -16.63 5.69 -0.51
CA SER A 195 -16.79 4.38 0.11
C SER A 195 -16.36 4.30 1.59
N ARG A 196 -15.58 5.27 2.07
CA ARG A 196 -15.15 5.33 3.49
C ARG A 196 -16.12 6.15 4.31
N LEU A 197 -16.56 7.29 3.78
CA LEU A 197 -17.55 8.14 4.44
C LEU A 197 -18.91 7.45 4.59
N SER A 198 -19.29 6.56 3.67
CA SER A 198 -20.50 5.75 3.81
C SER A 198 -20.46 4.80 5.03
N TYR A 199 -19.28 4.36 5.49
CA TYR A 199 -19.16 3.59 6.73
C TYR A 199 -19.34 4.45 7.99
N LEU A 200 -19.19 5.77 7.85
CA LEU A 200 -19.27 6.73 8.95
C LEU A 200 -20.62 7.47 8.96
N ASP A 201 -21.52 7.15 8.03
CA ASP A 201 -22.75 7.91 7.78
C ASP A 201 -22.48 9.41 7.55
N ARG A 202 -21.47 9.68 6.71
CA ARG A 202 -21.01 11.04 6.38
C ARG A 202 -21.21 11.33 4.90
N GLN A 203 -21.68 12.55 4.62
CA GLN A 203 -21.96 12.98 3.25
C GLN A 203 -20.76 13.70 2.62
N LEU A 204 -20.53 13.38 1.35
CA LEU A 204 -19.55 14.03 0.48
C LEU A 204 -20.28 14.94 -0.49
N GLY A 205 -19.82 16.18 -0.66
CA GLY A 205 -20.45 17.13 -1.59
C GLY A 205 -20.39 16.69 -3.05
N ALA A 206 -21.13 17.35 -3.94
CA ALA A 206 -21.14 17.06 -5.38
C ALA A 206 -19.88 17.55 -6.13
N ASP A 207 -19.54 16.93 -7.27
CA ASP A 207 -18.46 17.40 -8.16
C ASP A 207 -18.94 18.59 -9.00
N LEU A 208 -18.85 19.78 -8.40
CA LEU A 208 -19.29 21.02 -9.04
C LEU A 208 -18.14 21.73 -9.78
N PRO A 209 -18.44 22.45 -10.87
CA PRO A 209 -17.51 23.37 -11.52
C PRO A 209 -16.97 24.47 -10.59
N ASP A 210 -15.80 25.04 -10.92
CA ASP A 210 -15.11 26.00 -10.06
C ASP A 210 -15.87 27.34 -9.85
N GLY A 211 -16.85 27.63 -10.70
CA GLY A 211 -17.72 28.81 -10.59
C GLY A 211 -18.75 28.72 -9.46
N PHE A 212 -19.00 27.52 -8.91
CA PHE A 212 -19.98 27.31 -7.85
C PHE A 212 -19.37 27.50 -6.46
N GLY A 213 -20.02 28.36 -5.65
CA GLY A 213 -19.67 28.57 -4.25
C GLY A 213 -20.02 27.39 -3.34
N THR A 214 -19.85 27.57 -2.03
CA THR A 214 -20.21 26.60 -0.99
C THR A 214 -21.71 26.35 -0.90
N GLN A 215 -22.54 27.33 -1.27
CA GLN A 215 -24.00 27.27 -1.15
C GLN A 215 -24.70 26.37 -2.17
N HIS A 216 -24.03 26.04 -3.27
CA HIS A 216 -24.62 25.23 -4.33
C HIS A 216 -24.30 23.75 -4.16
N SER A 217 -23.83 23.33 -2.98
CA SER A 217 -23.51 21.95 -2.66
C SER A 217 -24.72 21.07 -2.39
N ASP A 218 -25.93 21.63 -2.43
CA ASP A 218 -27.17 20.86 -2.38
C ASP A 218 -27.18 19.85 -3.53
N GLY A 219 -27.46 18.60 -3.20
CA GLY A 219 -27.40 17.43 -4.09
C GLY A 219 -28.41 17.40 -5.24
N THR A 220 -28.79 18.55 -5.78
CA THR A 220 -29.60 18.65 -6.99
C THR A 220 -28.67 18.52 -8.19
N ASP A 221 -28.48 17.27 -8.66
CA ASP A 221 -28.44 16.91 -10.10
C ASP A 221 -27.88 15.49 -10.38
N GLN A 222 -27.97 14.56 -9.42
CA GLN A 222 -27.87 13.13 -9.77
C GLN A 222 -28.54 12.21 -8.72
N GLU A 223 -29.77 11.79 -9.04
CA GLU A 223 -30.42 10.51 -8.70
C GLU A 223 -29.92 9.69 -7.49
N ASP A 224 -29.84 10.26 -6.29
CA ASP A 224 -29.81 9.48 -5.06
C ASP A 224 -31.18 9.61 -4.36
N ALA A 225 -32.04 8.62 -4.63
CA ALA A 225 -33.42 8.50 -4.17
C ALA A 225 -33.57 8.13 -2.68
N ASN A 226 -32.73 8.67 -1.79
CA ASN A 226 -32.91 8.59 -0.34
C ASN A 226 -32.70 9.98 0.25
N GLY A 227 -33.82 10.70 0.38
CA GLY A 227 -33.85 12.10 0.76
C GLY A 227 -33.24 12.39 2.13
N VAL A 228 -32.37 13.41 2.15
CA VAL A 228 -32.42 14.49 3.13
C VAL A 228 -32.13 15.78 2.35
N SER A 229 -33.19 16.53 2.07
CA SER A 229 -33.13 17.86 1.46
C SER A 229 -32.63 18.89 2.49
N GLY A 230 -31.55 19.61 2.17
CA GLY A 230 -31.16 20.86 2.84
C GLY A 230 -29.99 20.80 3.85
N GLN A 231 -29.34 19.64 4.04
CA GLN A 231 -28.16 19.57 4.92
C GLN A 231 -26.87 19.66 4.11
N LEU A 232 -25.99 20.59 4.49
CA LEU A 232 -24.67 20.74 3.87
C LEU A 232 -23.83 19.47 4.04
N PRO A 233 -23.06 19.06 3.01
CA PRO A 233 -22.20 17.89 3.11
C PRO A 233 -21.09 18.11 4.13
N HIS A 234 -20.72 17.03 4.82
CA HIS A 234 -19.71 17.05 5.88
C HIS A 234 -18.29 17.14 5.31
N VAL A 235 -18.09 16.71 4.07
CA VAL A 235 -16.81 16.83 3.37
C VAL A 235 -17.01 17.47 2.00
N GLU A 236 -16.20 18.49 1.72
CA GLU A 236 -16.08 19.11 0.40
C GLU A 236 -14.68 18.89 -0.18
N VAL A 237 -14.65 18.62 -1.49
CA VAL A 237 -13.41 18.53 -2.26
C VAL A 237 -13.43 19.62 -3.31
N MET A 238 -12.51 20.58 -3.21
CA MET A 238 -12.47 21.79 -4.03
C MET A 238 -11.10 22.00 -4.68
N THR A 239 -11.08 22.84 -5.71
CA THR A 239 -9.86 23.48 -6.21
C THR A 239 -9.56 24.75 -5.41
N PRO A 240 -8.30 25.24 -5.41
CA PRO A 240 -7.99 26.54 -4.82
C PRO A 240 -8.86 27.65 -5.40
N GLU A 241 -9.11 27.64 -6.71
CA GLU A 241 -9.94 28.60 -7.43
C GLU A 241 -11.39 28.60 -6.91
N ARG A 242 -11.99 27.41 -6.74
CA ARG A 242 -13.36 27.27 -6.23
C ARG A 242 -13.50 27.74 -4.78
N LEU A 243 -12.56 27.38 -3.92
CA LEU A 243 -12.58 27.82 -2.52
C LEU A 243 -12.38 29.34 -2.42
N MET A 244 -11.45 29.90 -3.19
CA MET A 244 -11.24 31.35 -3.25
C MET A 244 -12.48 32.08 -3.77
N ASN A 245 -13.19 31.54 -4.75
CA ASN A 245 -14.46 32.10 -5.23
C ASN A 245 -15.53 32.09 -4.11
N ALA A 246 -15.68 30.98 -3.38
CA ALA A 246 -16.60 30.90 -2.25
C ALA A 246 -16.25 31.92 -1.15
N LEU A 247 -14.97 32.09 -0.82
CA LEU A 247 -14.50 33.08 0.14
C LEU A 247 -14.75 34.53 -0.29
N ARG A 248 -14.68 34.83 -1.60
CA ARG A 248 -15.01 36.17 -2.11
C ARG A 248 -16.51 36.46 -2.05
N GLN A 249 -17.36 35.46 -2.24
CA GLN A 249 -18.81 35.60 -2.21
C GLN A 249 -19.33 35.73 -0.78
N SER A 250 -18.92 34.81 0.10
CA SER A 250 -19.40 34.73 1.49
C SER A 250 -18.27 34.28 2.44
N PRO A 251 -17.37 35.18 2.86
CA PRO A 251 -16.18 34.81 3.64
C PRO A 251 -16.51 34.25 5.02
N GLN A 252 -17.32 34.94 5.83
CA GLN A 252 -17.65 34.50 7.20
C GLN A 252 -18.38 33.16 7.20
N GLU A 253 -19.31 32.96 6.27
CA GLU A 253 -20.04 31.71 6.12
C GLU A 253 -19.13 30.56 5.69
N THR A 254 -18.28 30.78 4.68
CA THR A 254 -17.35 29.76 4.21
C THR A 254 -16.37 29.36 5.32
N LEU A 255 -15.84 30.34 6.07
CA LEU A 255 -14.89 30.06 7.16
C LEU A 255 -15.55 29.39 8.36
N SER A 256 -16.78 29.78 8.74
CA SER A 256 -17.49 29.17 9.87
C SER A 256 -18.04 27.77 9.56
N ARG A 257 -18.29 27.45 8.29
CA ARG A 257 -18.74 26.12 7.85
C ARG A 257 -17.70 25.03 8.10
N PHE A 258 -16.42 25.34 7.93
CA PHE A 258 -15.36 24.33 7.97
C PHE A 258 -14.49 24.45 9.22
N SER A 259 -14.36 23.36 9.96
CA SER A 259 -13.46 23.22 11.11
C SER A 259 -12.05 22.74 10.73
N LEU A 260 -11.90 22.21 9.52
CA LEU A 260 -10.65 21.67 9.00
C LEU A 260 -10.49 21.96 7.50
N PHE A 261 -9.35 22.56 7.16
CA PHE A 261 -8.85 22.70 5.81
C PHE A 261 -7.63 21.82 5.59
N ILE A 262 -7.64 21.04 4.52
CA ILE A 262 -6.48 20.26 4.07
C ILE A 262 -6.08 20.77 2.69
N ILE A 263 -4.87 21.31 2.57
CA ILE A 263 -4.34 21.83 1.31
C ILE A 263 -3.32 20.82 0.77
N ASP A 264 -3.66 20.15 -0.32
CA ASP A 264 -2.76 19.24 -1.00
C ASP A 264 -1.86 19.97 -2.00
N GLU A 265 -0.66 19.43 -2.19
CA GLU A 265 0.42 20.00 -2.98
C GLU A 265 0.72 21.47 -2.65
N ALA A 266 0.86 21.78 -1.36
CA ALA A 266 1.18 23.13 -0.87
C ALA A 266 2.48 23.72 -1.45
N HIS A 267 3.39 22.89 -1.98
CA HIS A 267 4.58 23.36 -2.72
C HIS A 267 4.26 24.22 -3.95
N LEU A 268 3.04 24.14 -4.48
CA LEU A 268 2.60 24.96 -5.61
C LEU A 268 2.51 26.46 -5.28
N ILE A 269 2.67 26.85 -4.01
CA ILE A 269 2.81 28.27 -3.63
C ILE A 269 4.00 28.93 -4.34
N ALA A 270 5.06 28.16 -4.63
CA ALA A 270 6.24 28.64 -5.35
C ALA A 270 6.02 28.71 -6.88
N GLN A 271 4.85 28.33 -7.39
CA GLN A 271 4.57 28.31 -8.83
C GLN A 271 4.26 29.71 -9.37
N SER A 272 4.97 30.11 -10.43
CA SER A 272 4.70 31.32 -11.19
C SER A 272 3.39 31.24 -11.99
N GLY A 273 2.83 32.40 -12.38
CA GLY A 273 1.66 32.45 -13.27
C GLY A 273 0.30 32.48 -12.55
N GLY A 274 0.23 33.13 -11.39
CA GLY A 274 -1.02 33.44 -10.67
C GLY A 274 -1.51 32.37 -9.71
N ARG A 275 -1.23 31.09 -9.95
CA ARG A 275 -1.64 29.99 -9.04
C ARG A 275 -0.92 30.02 -7.69
N GLY A 276 0.37 30.34 -7.66
CA GLY A 276 1.11 30.52 -6.41
C GLY A 276 0.53 31.65 -5.55
N LEU A 277 0.29 32.82 -6.17
CA LEU A 277 -0.31 33.98 -5.50
C LEU A 277 -1.73 33.68 -4.99
N LEU A 278 -2.52 32.95 -5.76
CA LEU A 278 -3.86 32.52 -5.34
C LEU A 278 -3.78 31.63 -4.10
N LEU A 279 -2.85 30.68 -4.08
CA LEU A 279 -2.67 29.78 -2.94
C LEU A 279 -2.15 30.53 -1.70
N GLU A 280 -1.22 31.47 -1.87
CA GLU A 280 -0.73 32.34 -0.81
C GLU A 280 -1.86 33.17 -0.19
N GLY A 281 -2.67 33.83 -1.03
CA GLY A 281 -3.84 34.57 -0.57
C GLY A 281 -4.87 33.69 0.14
N LEU A 282 -5.09 32.47 -0.36
CA LEU A 282 -5.97 31.49 0.27
C LEU A 282 -5.46 31.12 1.67
N LEU A 283 -4.19 30.74 1.80
CA LEU A 283 -3.59 30.37 3.09
C LEU A 283 -3.69 31.50 4.11
N THR A 284 -3.52 32.74 3.68
CA THR A 284 -3.65 33.93 4.54
C THR A 284 -5.05 34.05 5.13
N LEU A 285 -6.09 33.85 4.31
CA LEU A 285 -7.49 33.89 4.76
C LEU A 285 -7.84 32.71 5.69
N LEU A 286 -7.33 31.52 5.37
CA LEU A 286 -7.59 30.32 6.16
C LEU A 286 -6.86 30.34 7.51
N ASP A 287 -5.65 30.90 7.57
CA ASP A 287 -4.91 31.06 8.83
C ASP A 287 -5.70 31.91 9.84
N ALA A 288 -6.37 32.98 9.36
CA ALA A 288 -7.20 33.85 10.19
C ALA A 288 -8.51 33.22 10.69
N SER A 289 -8.93 32.06 10.18
CA SER A 289 -10.25 31.47 10.48
C SER A 289 -10.35 30.74 11.83
N GLY A 290 -9.22 30.44 12.47
CA GLY A 290 -9.16 29.58 13.66
C GLY A 290 -9.46 28.09 13.39
N ALA A 291 -9.81 27.71 12.15
CA ALA A 291 -9.95 26.32 11.75
C ALA A 291 -8.60 25.60 11.71
N ARG A 292 -8.64 24.27 11.86
CA ARG A 292 -7.46 23.42 11.69
C ARG A 292 -6.98 23.52 10.24
N LEU A 293 -5.67 23.67 10.04
CA LEU A 293 -5.04 23.79 8.72
C LEU A 293 -3.92 22.76 8.58
N MET A 294 -4.11 21.83 7.65
CA MET A 294 -3.16 20.76 7.34
C MET A 294 -2.62 20.96 5.92
N LEU A 295 -1.33 21.18 5.79
CA LEU A 295 -0.65 21.36 4.51
C LEU A 295 0.08 20.08 4.14
N LEU A 296 -0.24 19.51 2.98
CA LEU A 296 0.40 18.31 2.46
C LEU A 296 1.22 18.70 1.24
N SER A 297 2.48 18.27 1.20
CA SER A 297 3.40 18.71 0.16
C SER A 297 4.44 17.67 -0.20
N GLY A 298 4.93 17.74 -1.45
CA GLY A 298 6.20 17.15 -1.84
C GLY A 298 7.38 17.65 -0.99
N VAL A 299 8.57 17.14 -1.28
CA VAL A 299 9.79 17.64 -0.65
C VAL A 299 10.01 19.09 -1.09
N MET A 300 10.15 19.99 -0.13
CA MET A 300 10.36 21.42 -0.36
C MET A 300 11.64 21.89 0.34
N GLY A 301 12.42 22.75 -0.31
CA GLY A 301 13.62 23.34 0.30
C GLY A 301 13.31 24.36 1.41
N ASN A 302 12.20 25.08 1.29
CA ASN A 302 11.78 26.15 2.21
C ASN A 302 10.61 25.73 3.13
N ALA A 303 10.43 24.43 3.39
CA ALA A 303 9.33 23.93 4.22
C ALA A 303 9.29 24.58 5.61
N ALA A 304 10.46 24.82 6.22
CA ALA A 304 10.56 25.45 7.53
C ALA A 304 9.97 26.87 7.57
N SER A 305 10.18 27.67 6.52
CA SER A 305 9.63 29.03 6.43
C SER A 305 8.11 29.01 6.28
N LEU A 306 7.58 28.10 5.46
CA LEU A 306 6.13 27.94 5.29
C LEU A 306 5.46 27.44 6.59
N ALA A 307 6.10 26.49 7.27
CA ALA A 307 5.66 26.01 8.58
C ALA A 307 5.64 27.14 9.61
N ALA A 308 6.71 27.94 9.70
CA ALA A 308 6.77 29.08 10.61
C ALA A 308 5.66 30.10 10.34
N TRP A 309 5.42 30.44 9.07
CA TRP A 309 4.36 31.37 8.66
C TRP A 309 2.96 30.86 9.05
N THR A 310 2.69 29.57 8.86
CA THR A 310 1.36 28.97 9.11
C THR A 310 1.21 28.33 10.48
N SER A 311 2.19 28.51 11.37
CA SER A 311 2.22 27.92 12.71
C SER A 311 1.16 28.48 13.66
N ALA A 312 0.64 29.69 13.38
CA ALA A 312 -0.20 30.45 14.31
C ALA A 312 0.38 30.52 15.74
N GLY A 313 1.71 30.65 15.86
CA GLY A 313 2.43 30.71 17.14
C GLY A 313 2.58 29.36 17.85
N GLN A 314 2.15 28.26 17.23
CA GLN A 314 2.43 26.91 17.73
C GLN A 314 3.89 26.52 17.50
N GLY A 315 4.36 25.54 18.27
CA GLY A 315 5.73 25.02 18.18
C GLY A 315 6.00 24.21 16.92
N GLU A 316 6.48 22.98 17.07
CA GLU A 316 6.88 22.11 15.96
C GLU A 316 5.65 21.68 15.12
N VAL A 317 5.50 22.28 13.94
CA VAL A 317 4.40 21.98 12.98
C VAL A 317 4.89 21.34 11.67
N LEU A 318 6.21 21.21 11.48
CA LEU A 318 6.81 20.65 10.26
C LEU A 318 7.19 19.18 10.43
N PHE A 319 6.54 18.28 9.69
CA PHE A 319 6.93 16.88 9.60
C PHE A 319 7.64 16.59 8.27
N THR A 320 8.82 15.97 8.34
CA THR A 320 9.57 15.53 7.16
C THR A 320 9.98 14.07 7.27
N HIS A 321 10.10 13.39 6.12
CA HIS A 321 10.59 12.01 6.08
C HIS A 321 11.16 11.67 4.70
N GLU A 322 12.30 10.98 4.65
CA GLU A 322 12.98 10.64 3.38
C GLU A 322 12.50 9.35 2.70
N TRP A 323 11.44 8.73 3.22
CA TRP A 323 10.97 7.43 2.74
C TRP A 323 10.27 7.56 1.39
N ARG A 324 10.49 6.59 0.49
CA ARG A 324 9.92 6.56 -0.87
C ARG A 324 9.48 5.16 -1.25
N ALA A 325 8.29 5.03 -1.87
CA ALA A 325 7.91 3.85 -2.65
C ALA A 325 8.28 4.05 -4.15
N PRO A 326 8.52 3.00 -4.96
CA PRO A 326 8.89 1.61 -4.66
C PRO A 326 10.43 1.39 -4.62
N ARG A 327 10.86 0.34 -3.92
CA ARG A 327 12.27 -0.10 -3.91
C ARG A 327 12.54 -0.91 -5.18
N ARG A 328 13.22 -0.33 -6.17
CA ARG A 328 13.73 -1.08 -7.31
C ARG A 328 14.75 -2.11 -6.83
N LEU A 329 14.47 -3.38 -7.09
CA LEU A 329 15.40 -4.49 -6.92
C LEU A 329 16.03 -4.78 -8.28
N HIS A 330 17.34 -4.63 -8.39
CA HIS A 330 18.07 -5.06 -9.57
C HIS A 330 18.64 -6.45 -9.31
N ILE A 331 18.30 -7.41 -10.16
CA ILE A 331 18.86 -8.77 -10.11
C ILE A 331 19.58 -9.03 -11.42
N LEU A 332 20.87 -9.34 -11.34
CA LEU A 332 21.63 -9.90 -12.44
C LEU A 332 21.85 -11.39 -12.16
N ALA A 333 21.25 -12.23 -12.99
CA ALA A 333 21.46 -13.67 -12.95
C ALA A 333 22.46 -14.08 -14.03
N THR A 334 23.60 -14.63 -13.60
CA THR A 334 24.60 -15.25 -14.48
C THR A 334 24.75 -16.73 -14.15
N THR A 335 25.38 -17.48 -15.04
CA THR A 335 25.59 -18.92 -14.87
C THR A 335 27.04 -19.25 -15.16
N ASP A 336 27.66 -20.01 -14.27
CA ASP A 336 29.00 -20.57 -14.46
C ASP A 336 28.93 -22.08 -14.57
N LYS A 337 29.91 -22.66 -15.25
CA LYS A 337 30.12 -24.11 -15.26
C LYS A 337 30.70 -24.54 -13.93
N ILE A 338 30.27 -25.70 -13.45
CA ILE A 338 30.94 -26.44 -12.37
C ILE A 338 31.94 -27.36 -13.06
N GLU A 339 33.23 -27.00 -13.06
CA GLU A 339 34.25 -27.75 -13.82
C GLU A 339 34.40 -29.19 -13.33
N GLU A 340 34.15 -29.43 -12.04
CA GLU A 340 34.21 -30.74 -11.41
C GLU A 340 33.09 -31.70 -11.88
N SER A 341 32.00 -31.15 -12.42
CA SER A 341 30.84 -31.93 -12.93
C SER A 341 31.00 -32.43 -14.37
N ARG A 342 32.18 -32.23 -14.96
CA ARG A 342 32.44 -32.51 -16.37
C ARG A 342 32.19 -33.99 -16.69
N THR A 343 31.27 -34.23 -17.63
CA THR A 343 30.97 -35.58 -18.14
C THR A 343 30.99 -35.61 -19.67
N VAL A 344 31.41 -36.74 -20.23
CA VAL A 344 31.42 -36.96 -21.68
C VAL A 344 30.14 -37.69 -22.08
N VAL A 345 29.41 -37.11 -23.03
CA VAL A 345 28.20 -37.70 -23.62
C VAL A 345 28.59 -38.21 -25.01
N ALA A 346 28.63 -39.53 -25.16
CA ALA A 346 28.98 -40.18 -26.40
C ALA A 346 28.03 -39.79 -27.55
N GLY A 347 28.60 -39.51 -28.72
CA GLY A 347 27.81 -39.22 -29.92
C GLY A 347 27.16 -40.48 -30.51
N SER A 348 25.93 -40.36 -31.01
CA SER A 348 25.29 -41.44 -31.79
C SER A 348 25.92 -41.54 -33.18
N ARG A 349 26.18 -42.76 -33.67
CA ARG A 349 26.67 -43.14 -35.04
C ARG A 349 27.13 -41.96 -35.91
N GLY A 350 28.43 -41.69 -35.89
CA GLY A 350 29.09 -40.67 -36.73
C GLY A 350 29.09 -39.25 -36.17
N ALA A 351 28.36 -38.99 -35.07
CA ALA A 351 28.45 -37.71 -34.37
C ALA A 351 29.63 -37.69 -33.38
N GLN A 352 30.31 -36.54 -33.30
CA GLN A 352 31.36 -36.31 -32.31
C GLN A 352 30.80 -36.27 -30.89
N ASP A 353 31.64 -36.69 -29.93
CA ASP A 353 31.34 -36.62 -28.50
C ASP A 353 31.11 -35.19 -28.02
N LYS A 354 30.27 -35.07 -26.99
CA LYS A 354 29.92 -33.79 -26.39
C LYS A 354 30.37 -33.76 -24.94
N THR A 355 30.75 -32.58 -24.46
CA THR A 355 31.04 -32.40 -23.03
C THR A 355 29.84 -31.73 -22.37
N ARG A 356 29.39 -32.28 -21.25
CA ARG A 356 28.35 -31.74 -20.40
C ARG A 356 28.97 -31.22 -19.09
N TYR A 357 28.52 -30.03 -18.69
CA TYR A 357 28.81 -29.43 -17.39
C TYR A 357 27.49 -29.12 -16.70
N ASP A 358 27.45 -29.29 -15.39
CA ASP A 358 26.42 -28.72 -14.56
C ASP A 358 26.65 -27.21 -14.41
N LEU A 359 25.54 -26.48 -14.29
CA LEU A 359 25.55 -25.03 -14.15
C LEU A 359 25.18 -24.62 -12.73
N ARG A 360 25.99 -23.74 -12.16
CA ARG A 360 25.64 -22.98 -10.96
C ARG A 360 25.13 -21.60 -11.35
N ALA A 361 24.13 -21.10 -10.63
CA ALA A 361 23.64 -19.74 -10.79
C ALA A 361 24.38 -18.81 -9.85
N HIS A 362 24.70 -17.62 -10.35
CA HIS A 362 25.09 -16.48 -9.54
C HIS A 362 24.02 -15.41 -9.67
N LEU A 363 23.56 -14.91 -8.54
CA LEU A 363 22.56 -13.86 -8.45
C LEU A 363 23.22 -12.68 -7.75
N ALA A 364 23.54 -11.64 -8.50
CA ALA A 364 23.91 -10.35 -7.94
C ALA A 364 22.64 -9.54 -7.72
N VAL A 365 22.31 -9.27 -6.46
CA VAL A 365 21.07 -8.65 -6.01
C VAL A 365 21.41 -7.30 -5.41
N ARG A 366 20.93 -6.22 -6.02
CA ARG A 366 21.14 -4.84 -5.56
C ARG A 366 19.81 -4.17 -5.22
N PRO A 367 19.44 -4.07 -3.94
CA PRO A 367 18.34 -3.23 -3.48
C PRO A 367 18.65 -1.74 -3.64
N THR A 368 17.63 -0.88 -3.71
CA THR A 368 17.76 0.56 -4.02
C THR A 368 18.69 1.36 -3.09
N ARG A 369 18.86 0.91 -1.84
CA ARG A 369 19.68 1.60 -0.81
C ARG A 369 20.60 0.65 -0.04
N ALA A 370 20.85 -0.56 -0.56
CA ALA A 370 21.70 -1.54 0.10
C ALA A 370 22.91 -1.91 -0.77
N THR A 371 23.93 -2.43 -0.13
CA THR A 371 25.08 -3.06 -0.80
C THR A 371 24.62 -4.24 -1.65
N GLU A 372 25.31 -4.45 -2.77
CA GLU A 372 25.07 -5.60 -3.63
C GLU A 372 25.36 -6.90 -2.85
N GLN A 373 24.44 -7.86 -2.94
CA GLN A 373 24.58 -9.18 -2.35
C GLN A 373 24.76 -10.21 -3.46
N HIS A 374 25.72 -11.12 -3.28
CA HIS A 374 25.97 -12.22 -4.20
C HIS A 374 25.46 -13.53 -3.60
N LEU A 375 24.52 -14.16 -4.29
CA LEU A 375 24.00 -15.47 -3.92
C LEU A 375 24.44 -16.48 -4.97
N VAL A 376 24.89 -17.66 -4.52
CA VAL A 376 25.33 -18.74 -5.39
C VAL A 376 24.56 -20.00 -5.02
N THR A 377 24.05 -20.71 -6.02
CA THR A 377 23.40 -22.01 -5.80
C THR A 377 24.43 -23.05 -5.39
N SER A 378 24.08 -23.96 -4.48
CA SER A 378 24.97 -25.07 -4.10
C SER A 378 25.39 -25.88 -5.32
N ASN A 379 26.64 -26.36 -5.31
CA ASN A 379 27.14 -27.28 -6.34
C ASN A 379 26.37 -28.61 -6.34
N ASP A 380 25.80 -29.00 -5.19
CA ASP A 380 25.04 -30.26 -5.04
C ASP A 380 23.63 -30.19 -5.66
N THR A 381 23.16 -28.98 -5.98
CA THR A 381 21.84 -28.72 -6.58
C THR A 381 21.97 -27.79 -7.79
N PRO A 382 22.52 -28.28 -8.92
CA PRO A 382 22.74 -27.46 -10.10
C PRO A 382 21.42 -27.03 -10.76
N ILE A 383 21.41 -25.84 -11.35
CA ILE A 383 20.21 -25.24 -11.96
C ILE A 383 19.97 -25.66 -13.42
N GLY A 384 20.83 -26.52 -13.95
CA GLY A 384 20.74 -27.02 -15.31
C GLY A 384 22.10 -27.47 -15.84
N HIS A 385 22.17 -27.67 -17.15
CA HIS A 385 23.36 -28.22 -17.79
C HIS A 385 23.74 -27.42 -19.03
N LEU A 386 25.05 -27.34 -19.26
CA LEU A 386 25.65 -26.81 -20.46
C LEU A 386 26.27 -27.94 -21.27
N VAL A 387 25.83 -28.09 -22.51
CA VAL A 387 26.41 -29.06 -23.45
C VAL A 387 27.21 -28.31 -24.53
N ILE A 388 28.47 -28.69 -24.67
CA ILE A 388 29.42 -28.09 -25.60
C ILE A 388 29.82 -29.16 -26.62
N GLY A 389 29.75 -28.83 -27.92
CA GLY A 389 30.25 -29.67 -29.00
C GLY A 389 31.77 -29.60 -29.12
N ALA A 390 32.38 -30.52 -29.88
CA ALA A 390 33.84 -30.55 -30.08
C ALA A 390 34.42 -29.28 -30.74
N ASP A 391 33.59 -28.45 -31.38
CA ASP A 391 33.93 -27.13 -31.92
C ASP A 391 33.88 -25.99 -30.88
N ASN A 392 33.75 -26.34 -29.60
CA ASN A 392 33.57 -25.43 -28.48
C ASN A 392 32.33 -24.52 -28.59
N LYS A 393 31.41 -24.81 -29.52
CA LYS A 393 30.18 -24.04 -29.71
C LYS A 393 29.06 -24.56 -28.81
N ARG A 394 28.32 -23.62 -28.23
CA ARG A 394 27.15 -23.89 -27.39
C ARG A 394 26.02 -24.44 -28.26
N LYS A 395 25.73 -25.75 -28.17
CA LYS A 395 24.55 -26.34 -28.81
C LYS A 395 23.40 -26.31 -27.81
N ALA A 396 22.44 -25.42 -28.02
CA ALA A 396 21.24 -25.37 -27.19
C ALA A 396 20.46 -26.69 -27.37
N GLY A 397 20.48 -27.55 -26.34
CA GLY A 397 19.61 -28.71 -26.30
C GLY A 397 18.14 -28.26 -26.26
N LYS A 398 17.24 -29.02 -26.89
CA LYS A 398 15.79 -28.90 -26.69
C LYS A 398 15.44 -29.39 -25.27
N GLY A 399 15.91 -28.67 -24.25
CA GLY A 399 15.48 -28.82 -22.87
C GLY A 399 14.37 -27.82 -22.59
N THR A 400 13.29 -28.30 -21.98
CA THR A 400 12.04 -27.60 -21.72
C THR A 400 12.24 -26.41 -20.77
N ILE A 401 12.73 -25.28 -21.27
CA ILE A 401 12.56 -24.01 -20.58
C ILE A 401 11.11 -23.59 -20.85
N HIS A 402 10.25 -23.67 -19.84
CA HIS A 402 8.95 -23.00 -19.87
C HIS A 402 9.20 -21.50 -20.06
N ARG A 403 9.07 -21.02 -21.30
CA ARG A 403 9.14 -19.60 -21.63
C ARG A 403 7.86 -18.94 -21.14
N PRO A 404 7.89 -17.97 -20.22
CA PRO A 404 6.77 -17.06 -20.08
C PRO A 404 6.66 -16.25 -21.38
N ARG A 405 5.49 -16.28 -22.02
CA ARG A 405 5.20 -15.48 -23.22
C ARG A 405 5.22 -14.00 -22.86
N THR A 406 6.27 -13.29 -23.22
CA THR A 406 6.25 -11.81 -23.33
C THR A 406 6.56 -11.41 -24.77
N ARG A 407 5.65 -10.61 -25.36
CA ARG A 407 5.75 -10.11 -26.75
C ARG A 407 6.97 -9.19 -26.89
N ARG A 408 7.81 -9.47 -27.90
CA ARG A 408 8.98 -8.66 -28.27
C ARG A 408 8.58 -7.35 -28.97
N ARG A 409 9.30 -6.26 -28.68
CA ARG A 409 9.60 -5.18 -29.65
C ARG A 409 11.09 -5.28 -30.04
N PRO A 410 11.48 -5.02 -31.30
CA PRO A 410 12.85 -5.25 -31.78
C PRO A 410 13.76 -4.06 -31.48
N GLY A 411 14.98 -4.31 -30.96
CA GLY A 411 16.05 -3.30 -30.89
C GLY A 411 17.08 -3.38 -29.75
N TRP A 412 17.03 -4.35 -28.82
CA TRP A 412 17.97 -4.39 -27.67
C TRP A 412 18.85 -5.66 -27.63
N PRO A 413 20.12 -5.59 -27.17
CA PRO A 413 20.99 -6.74 -27.00
C PRO A 413 20.42 -7.72 -25.95
N ARG A 414 20.83 -8.99 -26.01
CA ARG A 414 20.35 -10.06 -25.11
C ARG A 414 20.85 -9.88 -23.66
N CYS A 415 20.14 -9.05 -22.90
CA CYS A 415 20.10 -9.10 -21.43
C CYS A 415 18.65 -9.39 -21.02
N CYS A 416 18.41 -10.46 -20.26
CA CYS A 416 17.11 -10.67 -19.62
C CYS A 416 17.01 -9.72 -18.42
N PHE A 417 16.64 -8.47 -18.66
CA PHE A 417 16.21 -7.56 -17.60
C PHE A 417 14.84 -8.02 -17.11
N GLY A 418 14.82 -8.75 -16.00
CA GLY A 418 13.60 -8.95 -15.22
C GLY A 418 13.35 -7.71 -14.38
N GLN A 419 12.54 -6.76 -14.88
CA GLN A 419 11.93 -5.76 -14.01
C GLN A 419 10.79 -6.45 -13.24
N ALA A 420 11.06 -6.90 -12.02
CA ALA A 420 10.00 -7.14 -11.05
C ALA A 420 9.79 -5.84 -10.26
N ALA A 421 8.67 -5.17 -10.49
CA ALA A 421 8.19 -4.13 -9.58
C ALA A 421 7.67 -4.85 -8.32
N TYR A 422 8.33 -4.60 -7.19
CA TYR A 422 7.84 -4.96 -5.85
C TYR A 422 7.22 -3.74 -5.18
#